data_AF-A0A6P0VP87-F1
#
_entry.id   AF-A0A6P0VP87-F1
#
_cell.length_a   1.000
_cell.length_b   1.000
_cell.length_c   1.000
_cell.angle_alpha   90.00
_cell.angle_beta   90.00
_cell.angle_gamma   90.00
#
_symmetry.space_group_name_H-M   'P 1'
#
loop_
_entity.id
_entity.type
_entity.pdbx_description
1 polymer ?
#
loop_
_entity_poly.entity_id
_entity_poly.type
_entity_poly.pdbx_seq_one_letter_code
_entity_poly.pdbx_strand_id
1 'polypeptide(L)'
;EREQPSYVQENADFLALILTVALLIASGVRQLKVWIEQSKKDTADELISSAIKLMNVQDKDLEQKQQELDKLFGKAASDLVEEKISQESFRTFNEAYKTVREVIEHQRIIALGQGLRPENKQIDNAKDLRKSLAMSESLLNNREGR
;
A
#
# COMPACT_ATOMS: atom_id res chain seq x y z
N GLU A 1 79.61 -6.59 10.37
CA GLU A 1 78.65 -7.60 10.83
C GLU A 1 77.43 -7.51 9.93
N ARG A 2 76.92 -8.63 9.39
CA ARG A 2 75.69 -8.59 8.57
C ARG A 2 74.52 -8.75 9.52
N GLU A 3 73.73 -7.69 9.69
CA GLU A 3 72.48 -7.76 10.45
C GLU A 3 71.59 -8.84 9.83
N GLN A 4 71.17 -9.80 10.65
CA GLN A 4 70.26 -10.85 10.20
C GLN A 4 68.93 -10.20 9.83
N PRO A 5 68.31 -10.60 8.71
CA PRO A 5 67.03 -10.04 8.31
C PRO A 5 66.01 -10.23 9.43
N SER A 6 65.26 -9.16 9.71
CA SER A 6 64.15 -9.20 10.65
C SER A 6 63.14 -10.26 10.22
N TYR A 7 62.50 -10.92 11.18
CA TYR A 7 61.47 -11.94 10.94
C TYR A 7 60.37 -11.48 9.96
N VAL A 8 60.04 -10.18 9.96
CA VAL A 8 59.07 -9.59 9.02
C VAL A 8 59.59 -9.58 7.59
N GLN A 9 60.89 -9.37 7.40
CA GLN A 9 61.53 -9.36 6.09
C GLN A 9 61.65 -10.76 5.50
N GLU A 10 61.94 -11.76 6.33
CA GLU A 10 62.02 -13.17 5.91
C GLU A 10 60.64 -13.72 5.52
N ASN A 11 59.58 -13.28 6.20
CA ASN A 11 58.21 -13.75 6.00
C ASN A 11 57.33 -12.76 5.22
N ALA A 12 57.91 -11.73 4.58
CA ALA A 12 57.16 -10.65 3.95
C ALA A 12 56.17 -11.14 2.90
N ASP A 13 56.58 -12.11 2.07
CA ASP A 13 55.72 -12.70 1.03
C ASP A 13 54.53 -13.46 1.63
N PHE A 14 54.75 -14.19 2.72
CA PHE A 14 53.68 -14.90 3.43
C PHE A 14 52.73 -13.92 4.13
N LEU A 15 53.25 -12.85 4.73
CA LEU A 15 52.44 -11.77 5.32
C LEU A 15 51.60 -11.04 4.27
N ALA A 16 52.18 -10.79 3.09
CA ALA A 16 51.46 -10.20 1.96
C ALA A 16 50.32 -11.13 1.47
N LEU A 17 50.57 -12.44 1.41
CA LEU A 17 49.54 -13.42 1.06
C LEU A 17 48.40 -13.44 2.08
N ILE A 18 48.70 -13.44 3.38
CA ILE A 18 47.66 -13.38 4.43
C ILE A 18 46.85 -12.08 4.30
N LEU A 19 47.51 -10.94 4.10
CA LEU A 19 46.85 -9.65 3.96
C LEU A 19 45.90 -9.64 2.76
N THR A 20 46.33 -10.14 1.61
CA THR A 20 45.49 -10.21 0.40
C THR A 20 44.29 -11.13 0.59
N VAL A 21 44.49 -12.31 1.18
CA VAL A 21 43.39 -13.24 1.51
C VAL A 21 42.41 -12.59 2.49
N ALA A 22 42.90 -11.92 3.54
CA ALA A 22 42.07 -11.23 4.51
C ALA A 22 41.25 -10.10 3.86
N LEU A 23 41.85 -9.31 2.97
CA LEU A 23 41.16 -8.25 2.22
C LEU A 23 40.09 -8.82 1.28
N LEU A 24 40.36 -9.95 0.62
CA LEU A 24 39.39 -10.62 -0.24
C LEU A 24 38.19 -11.14 0.56
N ILE A 25 38.44 -11.77 1.71
CA ILE A 25 37.36 -12.23 2.60
C ILE A 25 36.53 -11.04 3.09
N ALA A 26 37.19 -9.97 3.56
CA ALA A 26 36.50 -8.76 4.01
C ALA A 26 35.65 -8.11 2.88
N SER A 27 36.16 -8.12 1.65
CA SER A 27 35.44 -7.64 0.47
C SER A 27 34.20 -8.50 0.18
N GLY A 28 34.35 -9.83 0.18
CA GLY A 28 33.26 -10.77 -0.07
C GLY A 28 32.14 -10.66 0.97
N VAL A 29 32.49 -10.53 2.26
CA VAL A 29 31.51 -10.36 3.34
C VAL A 29 30.71 -9.06 3.16
N ARG A 30 31.37 -7.95 2.80
CA ARG A 30 30.67 -6.69 2.52
C ARG A 30 29.71 -6.83 1.34
N GLN A 31 30.15 -7.48 0.27
CA GLN A 31 29.33 -7.65 -0.93
C GLN A 31 28.11 -8.52 -0.66
N LEU A 32 28.27 -9.60 0.13
CA LEU A 32 27.15 -10.43 0.55
C LEU A 32 26.12 -9.65 1.39
N LYS A 33 26.60 -8.78 2.29
CA LYS A 33 25.72 -7.92 3.10
C LYS A 33 24.88 -6.97 2.23
N VAL A 34 25.49 -6.36 1.22
CA VAL A 34 24.79 -5.45 0.28
C VAL A 34 23.69 -6.19 -0.49
N TRP A 35 23.96 -7.42 -0.95
CA TRP A 35 22.96 -8.21 -1.67
C TRP A 35 21.76 -8.56 -0.79
N ILE A 36 22.01 -8.90 0.48
CA ILE A 36 20.95 -9.16 1.46
C ILE A 36 20.12 -7.88 1.69
N GLU A 37 20.76 -6.72 1.90
CA GLU A 37 20.06 -5.45 2.10
C GLU A 37 19.22 -5.03 0.89
N GLN A 38 19.74 -5.24 -0.33
CA GLN A 38 19.01 -4.96 -1.57
C GLN A 38 17.77 -5.85 -1.71
N SER A 39 17.91 -7.17 -1.47
CA SER A 39 16.77 -8.09 -1.51
C SER A 39 15.69 -7.73 -0.49
N LYS A 40 16.09 -7.23 0.69
CA LYS A 40 15.13 -6.74 1.71
C LYS A 40 14.36 -5.52 1.25
N LYS A 41 15.01 -4.61 0.51
CA LYS A 41 14.37 -3.42 -0.04
C LYS A 41 13.37 -3.78 -1.16
N ASP A 42 13.78 -4.64 -2.09
CA ASP A 42 12.94 -5.05 -3.21
C ASP A 42 11.62 -5.68 -2.72
N THR A 43 11.71 -6.55 -1.70
CA THR A 43 10.53 -7.19 -1.08
C THR A 43 9.57 -6.16 -0.49
N ALA A 44 10.08 -5.11 0.14
CA ALA A 44 9.25 -4.05 0.73
C ALA A 44 8.58 -3.18 -0.34
N ASP A 45 9.32 -2.82 -1.40
CA ASP A 45 8.80 -2.02 -2.51
C ASP A 45 7.66 -2.76 -3.24
N GLU A 46 7.74 -4.08 -3.40
CA GLU A 46 6.67 -4.91 -3.95
C GLU A 46 5.40 -4.89 -3.08
N LEU A 47 5.55 -4.97 -1.75
CA LEU A 47 4.44 -4.89 -0.81
C LEU A 47 3.76 -3.51 -0.88
N ILE A 48 4.54 -2.43 -0.91
CA ILE A 48 4.01 -1.06 -1.05
C ILE A 48 3.26 -0.90 -2.39
N SER A 49 3.86 -1.35 -3.49
CA SER A 49 3.25 -1.28 -4.82
C SER A 49 1.92 -2.05 -4.88
N SER A 50 1.88 -3.23 -4.26
CA SER A 50 0.67 -4.06 -4.20
C SER A 50 -0.44 -3.35 -3.41
N ALA A 51 -0.12 -2.75 -2.26
CA ALA A 51 -1.09 -2.00 -1.46
C ALA A 51 -1.68 -0.82 -2.26
N ILE A 52 -0.82 -0.04 -2.92
CA ILE A 52 -1.24 1.12 -3.75
C ILE A 52 -2.12 0.68 -4.92
N LYS A 53 -1.82 -0.46 -5.55
CA LYS A 53 -2.65 -0.98 -6.65
C LYS A 53 -4.07 -1.30 -6.18
N LEU A 54 -4.25 -1.83 -4.98
CA LEU A 54 -5.57 -2.20 -4.45
C LEU A 54 -6.54 -1.01 -4.38
N MET A 55 -6.09 0.19 -4.00
CA MET A 55 -6.98 1.36 -3.98
C MET A 55 -7.39 1.84 -5.38
N ASN A 56 -6.54 1.63 -6.39
CA ASN A 56 -6.72 2.17 -7.74
C ASN A 56 -7.56 1.27 -8.66
N VAL A 57 -7.72 -0.02 -8.35
CA VAL A 57 -8.54 -0.94 -9.18
C VAL A 57 -10.02 -0.63 -8.96
N GLN A 58 -10.70 -0.06 -9.95
CA GLN A 58 -12.11 0.35 -9.82
C GLN A 58 -13.10 -0.83 -9.83
N ASP A 59 -12.73 -1.97 -10.41
CA ASP A 59 -13.65 -3.11 -10.65
C ASP A 59 -13.77 -4.11 -9.49
N LYS A 60 -12.97 -3.97 -8.43
CA LYS A 60 -13.07 -4.89 -7.27
C LYS A 60 -14.04 -4.34 -6.23
N ASP A 61 -14.87 -5.24 -5.70
CA ASP A 61 -15.70 -4.95 -4.53
C ASP A 61 -14.84 -4.50 -3.35
N LEU A 62 -15.33 -3.53 -2.58
CA LEU A 62 -14.63 -2.91 -1.47
C LEU A 62 -14.27 -3.94 -0.39
N GLU A 63 -15.12 -4.94 -0.20
CA GLU A 63 -14.86 -6.03 0.75
C GLU A 63 -13.71 -6.93 0.29
N GLN A 64 -13.63 -7.22 -1.02
CA GLN A 64 -12.51 -7.97 -1.60
C GLN A 64 -11.19 -7.18 -1.50
N LYS A 65 -11.22 -5.86 -1.74
CA LYS A 65 -10.05 -4.99 -1.55
C LYS A 65 -9.58 -5.03 -0.10
N GLN A 66 -10.49 -4.91 0.87
CA GLN A 66 -10.12 -4.95 2.28
C GLN A 66 -9.48 -6.29 2.66
N GLN A 67 -10.05 -7.42 2.21
CA GLN A 67 -9.50 -8.76 2.47
C GLN A 67 -8.11 -8.94 1.87
N GLU A 68 -7.88 -8.48 0.64
CA GLU A 68 -6.57 -8.54 0.00
C GLU A 68 -5.54 -7.66 0.71
N LEU A 69 -5.96 -6.48 1.18
CA LEU A 69 -5.10 -5.57 1.93
C LEU A 69 -4.67 -6.18 3.27
N ASP A 70 -5.59 -6.85 3.97
CA ASP A 70 -5.31 -7.53 5.23
C ASP A 70 -4.38 -8.75 5.04
N LYS A 71 -4.53 -9.48 3.93
CA LYS A 71 -3.56 -10.54 3.55
C LYS A 71 -2.17 -9.97 3.33
N LEU A 72 -2.08 -8.82 2.66
CA LEU A 72 -0.81 -8.17 2.38
C LEU A 72 -0.14 -7.68 3.67
N PHE A 73 -0.92 -7.17 4.62
CA PHE A 73 -0.43 -6.83 5.96
C PHE A 73 0.11 -8.06 6.71
N GLY A 74 -0.63 -9.17 6.67
CA GLY A 74 -0.18 -10.43 7.25
C GLY A 74 1.13 -10.93 6.63
N LYS A 75 1.27 -10.85 5.31
CA LYS A 75 2.53 -11.19 4.60
C LYS A 75 3.68 -10.29 5.05
N ALA A 76 3.47 -8.97 5.10
CA ALA A 76 4.50 -8.03 5.53
C ALA A 76 4.96 -8.29 6.97
N ALA A 77 4.05 -8.66 7.88
CA ALA A 77 4.39 -9.04 9.25
C ALA A 77 5.24 -10.33 9.30
N SER A 78 4.89 -11.34 8.49
CA SER A 78 5.71 -12.56 8.36
C SER A 78 7.08 -12.26 7.79
N ASP A 79 7.15 -11.48 6.71
CA ASP A 79 8.41 -11.09 6.05
C ASP A 79 9.32 -10.27 7.00
N LEU A 80 8.74 -9.52 7.94
CA LEU A 80 9.51 -8.84 8.99
C LEU A 80 10.12 -9.83 9.99
N VAL A 81 9.34 -10.81 10.46
CA VAL A 81 9.81 -11.84 11.41
C VAL A 81 10.89 -12.72 10.77
N GLU A 82 10.74 -13.04 9.49
CA GLU A 82 11.72 -13.82 8.71
C GLU A 82 12.93 -12.99 8.26
N GLU A 83 13.04 -11.73 8.71
CA GLU A 83 14.06 -10.76 8.35
C GLU A 83 14.20 -10.51 6.83
N LYS A 84 13.17 -10.84 6.05
CA LYS A 84 13.09 -10.56 4.60
C LYS A 84 12.81 -9.10 4.31
N ILE A 85 12.31 -8.33 5.27
CA ILE A 85 12.26 -6.86 5.21
C ILE A 85 12.84 -6.26 6.49
N SER A 86 13.29 -5.01 6.42
CA SER A 86 13.77 -4.29 7.61
C SER A 86 12.59 -3.72 8.42
N GLN A 87 12.83 -3.39 9.70
CA GLN A 87 11.83 -2.69 10.53
C GLN A 87 11.47 -1.31 9.97
N GLU A 88 12.43 -0.61 9.37
CA GLU A 88 12.20 0.68 8.72
C GLU A 88 11.29 0.51 7.51
N SER A 89 11.58 -0.47 6.65
CA SER A 89 10.76 -0.82 5.49
C SER A 89 9.34 -1.21 5.89
N PHE A 90 9.18 -1.98 6.98
CA PHE A 90 7.87 -2.32 7.52
C PHE A 90 7.11 -1.07 8.02
N ARG A 91 7.81 -0.10 8.61
CA ARG A 91 7.20 1.18 9.02
C ARG A 91 6.66 1.95 7.82
N THR A 92 7.44 2.08 6.75
CA THR A 92 7.00 2.72 5.50
C THR A 92 5.83 1.97 4.86
N PHE A 93 5.89 0.64 4.82
CA PHE A 93 4.76 -0.18 4.38
C PHE A 93 3.49 0.06 5.21
N ASN A 94 3.61 0.15 6.54
CA ASN A 94 2.48 0.38 7.43
C ASN A 94 1.84 1.76 7.20
N GLU A 95 2.62 2.77 6.86
CA GLU A 95 2.09 4.08 6.45
C GLU A 95 1.26 3.96 5.17
N ALA A 96 1.80 3.30 4.14
CA ALA A 96 1.07 3.04 2.90
C ALA A 96 -0.22 2.21 3.13
N TYR A 97 -0.15 1.16 3.96
CA TYR A 97 -1.30 0.34 4.36
C TYR A 97 -2.40 1.19 4.99
N LYS A 98 -2.06 2.07 5.95
CA LYS A 98 -3.03 2.96 6.60
C LYS A 98 -3.72 3.88 5.61
N THR A 99 -2.94 4.51 4.70
CA THR A 99 -3.49 5.37 3.65
C THR A 99 -4.46 4.61 2.75
N VAL A 100 -4.08 3.42 2.28
CA VAL A 100 -4.94 2.59 1.40
C VAL A 100 -6.21 2.17 2.14
N ARG A 101 -6.10 1.77 3.41
CA ARG A 101 -7.24 1.40 4.24
C ARG A 101 -8.21 2.56 4.43
N GLU A 102 -7.69 3.75 4.72
CA GLU A 102 -8.49 4.98 4.87
C GLU A 102 -9.24 5.33 3.58
N VAL A 103 -8.59 5.19 2.42
CA VAL A 103 -9.23 5.40 1.12
C VAL A 103 -10.36 4.39 0.86
N ILE A 104 -10.14 3.10 1.14
CA ILE A 104 -11.17 2.06 0.99
C ILE A 104 -12.37 2.35 1.92
N GLU A 105 -12.10 2.73 3.17
CA GLU A 105 -13.16 3.04 4.12
C GLU A 105 -13.95 4.29 3.69
N HIS A 106 -13.27 5.31 3.19
CA HIS A 106 -13.93 6.50 2.62
C HIS A 106 -14.81 6.14 1.40
N GLN A 107 -14.34 5.26 0.51
CA GLN A 107 -15.14 4.75 -0.61
C GLN A 107 -16.37 3.98 -0.11
N ARG A 108 -16.24 3.19 0.97
CA ARG A 108 -17.35 2.46 1.60
C ARG A 108 -18.39 3.42 2.18
N ILE A 109 -17.96 4.46 2.88
CA ILE A 109 -18.87 5.49 3.42
C ILE A 109 -19.63 6.20 2.29
N ILE A 110 -18.94 6.55 1.20
CA ILE A 110 -19.59 7.16 0.02
C ILE A 110 -20.61 6.19 -0.60
N ALA A 111 -20.25 4.92 -0.78
CA ALA A 111 -21.14 3.91 -1.36
C ALA A 111 -22.40 3.70 -0.49
N LEU A 112 -22.23 3.61 0.84
CA LEU A 112 -23.33 3.50 1.80
C LEU A 112 -24.20 4.77 1.81
N GLY A 113 -23.60 5.96 1.71
CA GLY A 113 -24.30 7.23 1.60
C GLY A 113 -25.06 7.42 0.29
N GLN A 114 -24.53 6.86 -0.82
CA GLN A 114 -25.21 6.84 -2.12
C GLN A 114 -26.37 5.83 -2.16
N GLY A 115 -26.33 4.76 -1.37
CA GLY A 115 -27.47 3.84 -1.19
C GLY A 115 -28.63 4.42 -0.36
N LEU A 116 -28.39 5.48 0.42
CA LEU A 116 -29.41 6.21 1.20
C LEU A 116 -29.93 7.47 0.52
N ARG A 117 -29.52 7.76 -0.71
CA ARG A 117 -30.15 8.80 -1.53
C ARG A 117 -31.55 8.31 -1.88
N PRO A 118 -32.64 8.93 -1.38
CA PRO A 118 -33.98 8.50 -1.76
C PRO A 118 -34.11 8.63 -3.27
N GLU A 119 -34.27 7.48 -3.94
CA GLU A 119 -34.63 7.39 -5.34
C GLU A 119 -35.81 8.35 -5.58
N ASN A 120 -35.70 9.16 -6.63
CA ASN A 120 -36.44 10.40 -6.87
C ASN A 120 -37.98 10.26 -7.04
N LYS A 121 -38.58 9.12 -6.64
CA LYS A 121 -40.02 8.84 -6.72
C LYS A 121 -40.88 9.79 -5.87
N GLN A 122 -40.39 10.30 -4.73
CA GLN A 122 -41.17 11.25 -3.92
C GLN A 122 -41.26 12.65 -4.57
N ILE A 123 -40.21 13.09 -5.26
CA ILE A 123 -40.21 14.39 -5.95
C ILE A 123 -41.08 14.32 -7.20
N ASP A 124 -41.05 13.20 -7.92
CA ASP A 124 -41.90 12.96 -9.09
C ASP A 124 -43.39 12.86 -8.69
N ASN A 125 -43.72 12.10 -7.63
CA ASN A 125 -45.08 12.02 -7.09
C ASN A 125 -45.60 13.38 -6.60
N ALA A 126 -44.76 14.20 -5.96
CA ALA A 126 -45.15 15.53 -5.50
C ALA A 126 -45.43 16.48 -6.67
N LYS A 127 -44.69 16.33 -7.78
CA LYS A 127 -44.89 17.13 -8.99
C LYS A 127 -46.17 16.73 -9.72
N ASP A 128 -46.46 15.44 -9.79
CA ASP A 128 -47.70 14.92 -10.37
C ASP A 128 -48.93 15.26 -9.51
N LEU A 129 -48.80 15.23 -8.18
CA LEU A 129 -49.86 15.64 -7.27
C LEU A 129 -50.18 17.14 -7.42
N ARG A 130 -49.14 17.99 -7.49
CA ARG A 130 -49.31 19.43 -7.75
C ARG A 130 -49.98 19.70 -9.10
N LYS A 131 -49.62 18.95 -10.14
CA LYS A 131 -50.24 19.05 -11.47
C LYS A 131 -51.72 18.63 -11.44
N SER A 132 -52.05 17.58 -10.69
CA SER A 132 -53.43 17.11 -10.53
C SER A 132 -54.30 18.10 -9.73
N LEU A 133 -53.74 18.73 -8.70
CA LEU A 133 -54.40 19.77 -7.90
C LEU A 133 -54.68 21.03 -8.73
N ALA A 134 -53.69 21.53 -9.47
CA ALA A 134 -53.86 22.68 -10.36
C ALA A 134 -54.91 22.43 -11.46
N MET A 135 -54.98 21.19 -11.97
CA MET A 135 -56.01 20.79 -12.93
C MET A 135 -57.40 20.80 -12.30
N SER A 136 -57.53 20.30 -11.06
CA SER A 136 -58.81 20.31 -10.33
C SER A 136 -59.32 21.72 -10.00
N GLU A 137 -58.42 22.64 -9.62
CA GLU A 137 -58.77 24.05 -9.36
C GLU A 137 -59.24 24.78 -10.62
N SER A 138 -58.60 24.51 -11.77
CA SER A 138 -59.02 25.09 -13.05
C SER A 138 -60.41 24.61 -13.52
N LEU A 139 -60.78 23.36 -13.18
CA LEU A 139 -62.09 22.79 -13.51
C LEU A 139 -63.21 23.32 -12.61
N LEU A 140 -62.90 23.65 -11.35
CA LEU A 140 -63.85 24.23 -10.41
C LEU A 140 -64.14 25.71 -10.76
N ASN A 141 -63.10 26.49 -11.09
CA ASN A 141 -63.26 27.90 -11.44
C ASN A 141 -64.07 28.13 -12.74
N ASN A 142 -64.09 27.14 -13.64
CA ASN A 142 -64.87 27.19 -14.88
C ASN A 142 -66.36 26.77 -14.71
N ARG A 143 -66.74 26.20 -13.55
CA ARG A 143 -68.13 25.85 -13.21
C ARG A 143 -68.87 26.96 -12.47
N GLU A 144 -68.15 27.85 -11.78
CA GLU A 144 -68.75 29.00 -11.06
C GLU A 144 -68.92 30.25 -11.95
N GLY A 145 -68.43 30.21 -13.19
CA GLY A 145 -68.52 31.31 -14.16
C GLY A 145 -69.63 31.17 -15.22
N ARG A 146 -70.68 30.38 -14.98
CA ARG A 146 -71.86 30.27 -15.87
C ARG A 146 -73.15 30.53 -15.13
#